data_AF-A0A7W2ASG9-F1
#
_entry.id   AF-A0A7W2ASG9-F1
#
_cell.length_a   1.000
_cell.length_b   1.000
_cell.length_c   1.000
_cell.angle_alpha   90.00
_cell.angle_beta   90.00
_cell.angle_gamma   90.00
#
_symmetry.space_group_name_H-M   'P 1'
#
loop_
_entity.id
_entity.type
_entity.pdbx_description
1 polymer ?
#
loop_
_entity_poly.entity_id
_entity_poly.type
_entity_poly.pdbx_seq_one_letter_code
_entity_poly.pdbx_strand_id
1 'polypeptide(L)'
;MKQIYQQIPEEKREKILQAAIAEFAEHGYEKASTNKNIQEASISKGLLFHYFGNKKHLFLATFDYFLDRYVGEMIERIPPLPDLPDDFFERILCLSELKYRYFLQHPEVYFFLPTAYQRIVQKISRRGRKKAF
;
A
#
# COMPACT_ATOMS: atom_id res chain seq x y z
N MET A 1 -4.02 5.27 -16.10
CA MET A 1 -4.03 3.79 -16.17
C MET A 1 -4.79 3.35 -17.42
N LYS A 2 -4.58 2.14 -17.94
CA LYS A 2 -5.33 1.64 -19.11
C LYS A 2 -6.82 1.47 -18.76
N GLN A 3 -7.72 1.70 -19.72
CA GLN A 3 -9.18 1.51 -19.60
C GLN A 3 -9.59 0.12 -19.07
N ILE A 4 -8.76 -0.89 -19.31
CA ILE A 4 -9.00 -2.30 -18.97
C ILE A 4 -8.86 -2.56 -17.46
N TYR A 5 -8.13 -1.71 -16.71
CA TYR A 5 -8.00 -1.85 -15.25
C TYR A 5 -9.35 -1.73 -14.54
N GLN A 6 -10.24 -0.85 -15.03
CA GLN A 6 -11.59 -0.68 -14.48
C GLN A 6 -12.54 -1.82 -14.87
N GLN A 7 -12.16 -2.66 -15.84
CA GLN A 7 -12.96 -3.80 -16.30
C GLN A 7 -12.61 -5.09 -15.54
N ILE A 8 -11.60 -5.06 -14.67
CA ILE A 8 -11.26 -6.21 -13.82
C ILE A 8 -12.37 -6.35 -12.78
N PRO A 9 -13.02 -7.52 -12.63
CA PRO A 9 -13.94 -7.77 -11.55
C PRO A 9 -13.29 -7.45 -10.20
N GLU A 10 -14.03 -6.82 -9.31
CA GLU A 10 -13.50 -6.31 -8.03
C GLU A 10 -12.74 -7.37 -7.24
N GLU A 11 -13.35 -8.53 -7.01
CA GLU A 11 -12.72 -9.66 -6.30
C GLU A 11 -11.39 -10.08 -6.93
N LYS A 12 -11.31 -10.08 -8.26
CA LYS A 12 -10.08 -10.43 -8.99
C LYS A 12 -9.03 -9.34 -8.83
N ARG A 13 -9.44 -8.07 -8.89
CA ARG A 13 -8.56 -6.92 -8.69
C ARG A 13 -7.98 -6.96 -7.27
N GLU A 14 -8.80 -7.22 -6.27
CA GLU A 14 -8.38 -7.34 -4.87
C GLU A 14 -7.36 -8.47 -4.67
N LYS A 15 -7.63 -9.68 -5.19
CA LYS A 15 -6.68 -10.81 -5.10
C LYS A 15 -5.32 -10.46 -5.70
N ILE A 16 -5.31 -9.80 -6.86
CA ILE A 16 -4.06 -9.37 -7.52
C ILE A 16 -3.31 -8.33 -6.66
N LEU A 17 -4.04 -7.36 -6.10
CA LEU A 17 -3.44 -6.29 -5.32
C LEU A 17 -2.95 -6.78 -3.96
N GLN A 18 -3.65 -7.72 -3.30
CA GLN A 18 -3.21 -8.37 -2.06
C GLN A 18 -1.95 -9.19 -2.28
N ALA A 19 -1.89 -10.02 -3.33
CA ALA A 19 -0.67 -10.75 -3.68
C ALA A 19 0.51 -9.77 -3.96
N ALA A 20 0.21 -8.66 -4.65
CA ALA A 20 1.22 -7.63 -4.88
C ALA A 20 1.69 -6.94 -3.59
N ILE A 21 0.81 -6.71 -2.60
CA ILE A 21 1.21 -6.19 -1.27
C ILE A 21 2.23 -7.15 -0.65
N ALA A 22 1.93 -8.45 -0.58
CA ALA A 22 2.80 -9.45 0.04
C ALA A 22 4.20 -9.48 -0.61
N GLU A 23 4.27 -9.51 -1.94
CA GLU A 23 5.55 -9.53 -2.66
C GLU A 23 6.36 -8.24 -2.49
N PHE A 24 5.71 -7.08 -2.58
CA PHE A 24 6.41 -5.81 -2.38
C PHE A 24 6.81 -5.60 -0.92
N ALA A 25 6.06 -6.14 0.03
CA ALA A 25 6.39 -6.15 1.45
C ALA A 25 7.62 -7.04 1.73
N GLU A 26 7.66 -8.25 1.16
CA GLU A 26 8.75 -9.22 1.38
C GLU A 26 10.05 -8.83 0.66
N HIS A 27 9.95 -8.36 -0.58
CA HIS A 27 11.11 -8.20 -1.47
C HIS A 27 11.44 -6.74 -1.82
N GLY A 28 10.58 -5.79 -1.44
CA GLY A 28 10.75 -4.39 -1.78
C GLY A 28 10.50 -4.10 -3.27
N TYR A 29 10.51 -2.82 -3.65
CA TYR A 29 10.17 -2.43 -5.03
C TYR A 29 11.15 -2.99 -6.06
N GLU A 30 12.47 -2.96 -5.82
CA GLU A 30 13.45 -3.34 -6.83
C GLU A 30 13.46 -4.86 -7.08
N LYS A 31 13.50 -5.67 -6.01
CA LYS A 31 13.64 -7.14 -6.11
C LYS A 31 12.33 -7.89 -6.33
N ALA A 32 11.17 -7.26 -6.07
CA ALA A 32 9.87 -7.87 -6.30
C ALA A 32 9.73 -8.43 -7.73
N SER A 33 9.46 -9.72 -7.83
CA SER A 33 9.19 -10.45 -9.05
C SER A 33 7.71 -10.43 -9.35
N THR A 34 7.34 -9.95 -10.54
CA THR A 34 5.95 -10.11 -10.99
C THR A 34 5.59 -11.57 -11.21
N ASN A 35 6.55 -12.50 -11.31
CA ASN A 35 6.31 -13.94 -11.52
C ASN A 35 5.72 -14.66 -10.30
N LYS A 36 6.02 -14.24 -9.06
CA LYS A 36 5.50 -14.87 -7.83
C LYS A 36 4.03 -14.46 -7.60
N ASN A 37 3.73 -13.16 -7.75
CA ASN A 37 2.36 -12.58 -7.73
C ASN A 37 1.36 -13.29 -8.66
N ILE A 38 1.86 -13.75 -9.79
CA ILE A 38 1.09 -14.42 -10.86
C ILE A 38 0.54 -15.77 -10.40
N GLN A 39 1.30 -16.51 -9.59
CA GLN A 39 0.88 -17.81 -9.09
C GLN A 39 -0.17 -17.67 -7.99
N GLU A 40 0.04 -16.77 -7.03
CA GLU A 40 -0.89 -16.57 -5.91
C GLU A 40 -2.24 -15.99 -6.37
N ALA A 41 -2.22 -15.07 -7.34
CA ALA A 41 -3.44 -14.48 -7.88
C ALA A 41 -4.09 -15.28 -9.03
N SER A 42 -3.55 -16.46 -9.38
CA SER A 42 -4.03 -17.30 -10.49
C SER A 42 -4.17 -16.54 -11.84
N ILE A 43 -3.23 -15.65 -12.17
CA ILE A 43 -3.23 -14.89 -13.43
C ILE A 43 -1.90 -14.99 -14.16
N SER A 44 -1.90 -15.03 -15.48
CA SER A 44 -0.66 -15.08 -16.27
C SER A 44 0.10 -13.75 -16.28
N LYS A 45 1.41 -13.79 -16.57
CA LYS A 45 2.26 -12.59 -16.71
C LYS A 45 1.79 -11.63 -17.79
N GLY A 46 1.39 -12.19 -18.92
CA GLY A 46 0.81 -11.43 -20.02
C GLY A 46 -0.43 -10.68 -19.56
N LEU A 47 -1.31 -11.35 -18.80
CA LEU A 47 -2.54 -10.74 -18.31
C LEU A 47 -2.30 -9.67 -17.24
N LEU A 48 -1.35 -9.88 -16.33
CA LEU A 48 -0.94 -8.86 -15.35
C LEU A 48 -0.46 -7.58 -16.04
N PHE A 49 0.45 -7.68 -17.01
CA PHE A 49 0.92 -6.51 -17.76
C PHE A 49 -0.09 -5.99 -18.77
N HIS A 50 -1.05 -6.80 -19.19
CA HIS A 50 -2.19 -6.32 -19.96
C HIS A 50 -3.01 -5.33 -19.12
N TYR A 51 -3.33 -5.69 -17.87
CA TYR A 51 -4.07 -4.85 -16.92
C TYR A 51 -3.28 -3.62 -16.44
N PHE A 52 -2.10 -3.84 -15.87
CA PHE A 52 -1.34 -2.79 -15.18
C PHE A 52 -0.31 -2.11 -16.09
N GLY A 53 0.04 -2.70 -17.22
CA GLY A 53 1.03 -2.16 -18.16
C GLY A 53 2.47 -2.44 -17.74
N ASN A 54 2.87 -2.02 -16.53
CA ASN A 54 4.22 -2.20 -16.03
C ASN A 54 4.27 -2.30 -14.49
N LYS A 55 5.43 -2.69 -13.95
CA LYS A 55 5.67 -2.86 -12.50
C LYS A 55 5.44 -1.57 -11.71
N LYS A 56 5.70 -0.40 -12.29
CA LYS A 56 5.46 0.90 -11.63
C LYS A 56 3.97 1.17 -11.45
N HIS A 57 3.15 0.93 -12.47
CA HIS A 57 1.71 1.11 -12.37
C HIS A 57 1.05 0.07 -11.46
N LEU A 58 1.53 -1.19 -11.50
CA LEU A 58 1.12 -2.19 -10.51
C LEU A 58 1.40 -1.70 -9.09
N PHE A 59 2.64 -1.26 -8.82
CA PHE A 59 3.01 -0.74 -7.51
C PHE A 59 2.15 0.44 -7.06
N LEU A 60 1.85 1.40 -7.94
CA LEU A 60 0.99 2.53 -7.60
C LEU A 60 -0.45 2.08 -7.30
N ALA A 61 -1.01 1.19 -8.12
CA ALA A 61 -2.35 0.64 -7.86
C ALA A 61 -2.39 -0.14 -6.54
N THR A 62 -1.34 -0.91 -6.24
CA THR A 62 -1.17 -1.62 -4.97
C THR A 62 -1.08 -0.66 -3.80
N PHE A 63 -0.37 0.46 -3.96
CA PHE A 63 -0.25 1.48 -2.93
C PHE A 63 -1.57 2.21 -2.67
N ASP A 64 -2.30 2.57 -3.72
CA ASP A 64 -3.61 3.21 -3.60
C ASP A 64 -4.60 2.27 -2.89
N TYR A 65 -4.68 1.00 -3.32
CA TYR A 65 -5.49 -0.02 -2.67
C TYR A 65 -5.09 -0.26 -1.21
N PHE A 66 -3.79 -0.26 -0.91
CA PHE A 66 -3.29 -0.39 0.44
C PHE A 66 -3.76 0.76 1.34
N LEU A 67 -3.71 2.00 0.85
CA LEU A 67 -4.19 3.17 1.61
C LEU A 67 -5.69 3.06 1.86
N ASP A 68 -6.48 2.76 0.83
CA ASP A 68 -7.93 2.66 0.97
C ASP A 68 -8.33 1.53 1.92
N ARG A 69 -7.72 0.35 1.76
CA ARG A 69 -8.07 -0.85 2.52
C ARG A 69 -7.65 -0.78 3.98
N TYR A 70 -6.41 -0.36 4.25
CA TYR A 70 -5.83 -0.45 5.59
C TYR A 70 -5.80 0.88 6.33
N VAL A 71 -5.40 1.96 5.66
CA VAL A 71 -5.36 3.28 6.29
C VAL A 71 -6.78 3.83 6.44
N GLY A 72 -7.64 3.65 5.43
CA GLY A 72 -9.06 3.99 5.49
C GLY A 72 -9.76 3.27 6.65
N GLU A 73 -9.68 1.94 6.69
CA GLU A 73 -10.29 1.15 7.78
C GLU A 73 -9.74 1.54 9.16
N MET A 74 -8.44 1.78 9.29
CA MET A 74 -7.86 2.23 10.56
C MET A 74 -8.41 3.60 10.98
N ILE A 75 -8.57 4.54 10.04
CA ILE A 75 -9.14 5.87 10.30
C ILE A 75 -10.60 5.76 10.75
N GLU A 76 -11.39 4.88 10.13
CA GLU A 76 -12.78 4.64 10.53
C GLU A 76 -12.92 4.12 11.96
N ARG A 77 -11.88 3.46 12.49
CA ARG A 77 -11.85 3.02 13.90
C ARG A 77 -11.53 4.16 14.87
N ILE A 78 -11.00 5.30 14.41
CA ILE A 78 -10.66 6.43 15.27
C ILE A 78 -11.96 7.07 15.78
N PRO A 79 -12.17 7.17 17.10
CA PRO A 79 -13.30 7.89 17.66
C PRO A 79 -13.34 9.34 17.15
N PRO A 80 -14.52 9.92 16.93
CA PRO A 80 -14.62 11.33 16.57
C PRO A 80 -13.97 12.19 17.67
N LEU A 81 -13.49 13.38 17.29
CA LEU A 81 -12.76 14.26 18.22
C LEU A 81 -13.42 14.47 19.60
N PRO A 82 -14.75 14.60 19.72
CA PRO A 82 -15.42 14.75 21.03
C PRO A 82 -15.32 13.53 21.95
N ASP A 83 -15.07 12.34 21.40
CA ASP A 83 -14.98 11.08 22.16
C ASP A 83 -13.53 10.71 22.49
N LEU A 84 -12.56 11.52 22.03
CA LEU A 84 -11.15 11.36 22.38
C LEU A 84 -10.82 12.12 23.67
N PRO A 85 -9.79 11.68 24.42
CA PRO A 85 -9.31 12.42 25.59
C PRO A 85 -8.97 13.89 25.25
N ASP A 86 -9.28 14.80 26.16
CA ASP A 86 -8.95 16.23 26.03
C ASP A 86 -7.47 16.51 26.26
N ASP A 87 -6.85 15.78 27.21
CA ASP A 87 -5.42 15.89 27.45
C ASP A 87 -4.62 15.41 26.23
N PHE A 88 -3.61 16.19 25.86
CA PHE A 88 -2.79 15.94 24.68
C PHE A 88 -2.04 14.61 24.76
N PHE A 89 -1.47 14.28 25.92
CA PHE A 89 -0.70 13.06 26.09
C PHE A 89 -1.62 11.84 26.12
N GLU A 90 -2.76 11.92 26.82
CA GLU A 90 -3.77 10.87 26.83
C GLU A 90 -4.33 10.61 25.42
N ARG A 91 -4.58 11.67 24.64
CA ARG A 91 -5.03 11.56 23.26
C ARG A 91 -3.98 10.87 22.39
N ILE A 92 -2.70 11.23 22.52
CA ILE A 92 -1.62 10.55 21.81
C ILE A 92 -1.52 9.09 22.20
N LEU A 93 -1.62 8.75 23.49
CA LEU A 93 -1.55 7.37 23.95
C LEU A 93 -2.72 6.55 23.42
N CYS A 94 -3.95 7.07 23.50
CA CYS A 94 -5.15 6.44 22.96
C CYS A 94 -5.03 6.16 21.46
N LEU A 95 -4.64 7.18 20.67
CA LEU A 95 -4.47 7.02 19.23
C LEU A 95 -3.31 6.09 18.88
N SER A 96 -2.21 6.14 19.64
CA SER A 96 -1.05 5.26 19.47
C SER A 96 -1.41 3.81 19.75
N GLU A 97 -2.18 3.55 20.81
CA GLU A 97 -2.64 2.20 21.15
C GLU A 97 -3.59 1.64 20.09
N LEU A 98 -4.55 2.45 19.60
CA LEU A 98 -5.45 2.05 18.52
C LEU A 98 -4.67 1.67 17.26
N LYS A 99 -3.72 2.53 16.84
CA LYS A 99 -2.85 2.26 15.70
C LYS A 99 -2.03 1.01 15.91
N TYR A 100 -1.41 0.85 17.07
CA TYR A 100 -0.56 -0.29 17.39
C TYR A 100 -1.35 -1.61 17.36
N ARG A 101 -2.53 -1.65 17.99
CA ARG A 101 -3.43 -2.82 17.95
C ARG A 101 -3.87 -3.15 16.52
N TYR A 102 -4.23 -2.14 15.73
CA TYR A 102 -4.61 -2.34 14.33
C TYR A 102 -3.45 -2.96 13.54
N PHE A 103 -2.25 -2.42 13.65
CA PHE A 103 -1.10 -2.94 12.91
C PHE A 103 -0.62 -4.31 13.40
N LEU A 104 -0.83 -4.67 14.68
CA LEU A 104 -0.59 -6.04 15.16
C LEU A 104 -1.55 -7.06 14.54
N GLN A 105 -2.78 -6.65 14.20
CA GLN A 105 -3.76 -7.49 13.50
C GLN A 105 -3.47 -7.59 11.99
N HIS A 106 -2.74 -6.62 11.43
CA HIS A 106 -2.42 -6.51 10.01
C HIS A 106 -0.90 -6.35 9.78
N PRO A 107 -0.09 -7.38 10.09
CA PRO A 107 1.38 -7.29 10.01
C PRO A 107 1.91 -6.93 8.62
N GLU A 108 1.17 -7.23 7.55
CA GLU A 108 1.51 -6.86 6.17
C GLU A 108 1.68 -5.34 5.98
N VAL A 109 1.00 -4.54 6.80
CA VAL A 109 1.10 -3.07 6.79
C VAL A 109 2.51 -2.62 7.16
N TYR A 110 3.11 -3.24 8.18
CA TYR A 110 4.44 -2.87 8.66
C TYR A 110 5.54 -3.13 7.62
N PHE A 111 5.36 -4.13 6.75
CA PHE A 111 6.35 -4.49 5.75
C PHE A 111 6.19 -3.72 4.44
N PHE A 112 4.95 -3.35 4.07
CA PHE A 112 4.71 -2.63 2.82
C PHE A 112 4.99 -1.12 2.92
N LEU A 113 4.63 -0.47 4.02
CA LEU A 113 4.81 0.99 4.21
C LEU A 113 6.26 1.46 4.05
N PRO A 114 7.28 0.81 4.64
CA PRO A 114 8.68 1.20 4.47
C PRO A 114 9.14 1.11 3.01
N THR A 115 8.69 0.09 2.27
CA THR A 115 8.98 -0.08 0.85
C THR A 115 8.42 1.09 0.02
N ALA A 116 7.19 1.52 0.31
CA ALA A 116 6.61 2.70 -0.32
C ALA A 116 7.35 3.99 0.03
N TYR A 117 7.74 4.15 1.30
CA TYR A 117 8.45 5.33 1.78
C TYR A 117 9.84 5.48 1.14
N GLN A 118 10.64 4.41 1.05
CA GLN A 118 11.95 4.45 0.39
C GLN A 118 11.87 5.02 -1.03
N ARG A 119 10.82 4.69 -1.78
CA ARG A 119 10.64 5.19 -3.15
C ARG A 119 10.18 6.64 -3.20
N ILE A 120 9.27 7.05 -2.32
CA ILE A 120 8.83 8.46 -2.20
C ILE A 120 10.02 9.33 -1.82
N VAL A 121 10.79 8.93 -0.80
CA VAL A 121 12.00 9.63 -0.35
C VAL A 121 13.03 9.71 -1.47
N GLN A 122 13.38 8.60 -2.14
CA GLN A 122 14.34 8.63 -3.25
C GLN A 122 13.89 9.55 -4.40
N LYS A 123 12.58 9.65 -4.67
CA LYS A 123 12.03 10.53 -5.70
C LYS A 123 12.08 12.00 -5.29
N ILE A 124 11.85 12.31 -4.02
CA ILE A 124 11.99 13.66 -3.44
C ILE A 124 13.47 14.08 -3.41
N SER A 125 14.37 13.22 -2.93
CA SER A 125 15.83 13.49 -2.89
C SER A 125 16.47 13.63 -4.27
N ARG A 126 15.89 13.02 -5.32
CA ARG A 126 16.31 13.23 -6.73
C ARG A 126 15.77 14.53 -7.33
N ARG A 127 14.61 15.03 -6.88
CA ARG A 127 14.07 16.34 -7.31
C ARG A 127 14.80 17.51 -6.65
N GLY A 128 15.23 17.39 -5.39
CA GLY A 128 16.02 18.42 -4.72
C GLY A 128 17.38 18.69 -5.37
N ARG A 129 18.04 17.66 -5.93
CA ARG A 129 19.33 17.80 -6.63
C ARG A 129 19.26 18.41 -8.03
N LYS A 130 18.09 18.46 -8.67
CA LYS A 130 17.91 19.05 -10.01
C LYS A 130 17.56 20.54 -10.01
N LYS A 131 17.40 21.17 -8.84
CA LYS A 131 17.16 22.61 -8.69
C LYS A 131 18.38 23.38 -8.17
N ALA A 132 19.51 22.70 -8.03
CA ALA A 132 20.76 23.28 -7.55
C ALA A 132 21.83 23.10 -8.63
N PHE A 133 21.60 23.64 -9.83
CA PHE A 133 22.59 24.01 -10.85
C PHE A 133 21.87 24.87 -11.89
#